data_AF-A0A846XTC4-F1
#
_entry.id   AF-A0A846XTC4-F1
#
_cell.length_a   1.000
_cell.length_b   1.000
_cell.length_c   1.000
_cell.angle_alpha   90.00
_cell.angle_beta   90.00
_cell.angle_gamma   90.00
#
_symmetry.space_group_name_H-M   'P 1'
#
loop_
_entity.id
_entity.type
_entity.pdbx_description
1 polymer ?
#
loop_
_entity_poly.entity_id
_entity_poly.type
_entity_poly.pdbx_seq_one_letter_code
_entity_poly.pdbx_strand_id
1 'polypeptide(L)'
;MSTVVPGRTRARDIDRAGTAGKLDAAYAEGQLGAAEYHDRIAQARIARTLGELSELVADLQQAADGPPAVVPAPRSGYPPGTRARTADRRSAGELLDRAYREGQLTEDEHHAATELLAEAVTLGDLADITADLQGPRHTPVAPRPSGSGHPRRYFAVLAAAALAVAFGAYTLAGRDTGSAVSAPPPAAVEPVAEQPRPAPEGPEPLVFAPPNLVTGAGLAQFIAEYRERFGDTVADEVWLHPDHGDVERAVPGQPNRLVSYDYRGGFNQSDDLTTRPVDTPTVDLGTLDAGAIGRVLTDAPAIARVPDGVVTHMSFEIQTFPPYDGVPAVSVYVSNSFDESGWLLVGPAGDVLRVRPFEG
;
A
#
# COMPACT_ATOMS: atom_id res chain seq x y z
N MET A 1 -25.36 -18.82 0.04
CA MET A 1 -24.06 -19.52 0.17
C MET A 1 -23.48 -19.63 -1.22
N SER A 2 -22.51 -18.79 -1.58
CA SER A 2 -21.75 -18.95 -2.81
C SER A 2 -20.36 -19.45 -2.44
N THR A 3 -20.08 -20.70 -2.81
CA THR A 3 -18.72 -21.21 -2.94
C THR A 3 -18.20 -20.77 -4.30
N VAL A 4 -17.01 -20.15 -4.35
CA VAL A 4 -16.32 -19.92 -5.63
C VAL A 4 -16.03 -21.30 -6.21
N VAL A 5 -16.76 -21.68 -7.26
CA VAL A 5 -16.50 -22.91 -8.00
C VAL A 5 -15.37 -22.58 -8.96
N PRO A 6 -14.17 -23.20 -8.83
CA PRO A 6 -12.98 -22.75 -9.56
C PRO A 6 -13.15 -22.75 -11.08
N GLY A 7 -13.98 -23.65 -11.62
CA GLY A 7 -14.32 -23.67 -13.05
C GLY A 7 -15.11 -22.47 -13.58
N ARG A 8 -15.57 -21.55 -12.72
CA ARG A 8 -16.23 -20.29 -13.12
C ARG A 8 -15.33 -19.06 -12.99
N THR A 9 -14.13 -19.20 -12.44
CA THR A 9 -13.20 -18.09 -12.25
C THR A 9 -12.55 -17.72 -13.59
N ARG A 10 -12.55 -16.43 -13.95
CA ARG A 10 -12.00 -15.93 -15.21
C ARG A 10 -10.48 -16.08 -15.27
N ALA A 11 -9.94 -16.48 -16.41
CA ALA A 11 -8.51 -16.64 -16.62
C ALA A 11 -7.83 -15.30 -16.97
N ARG A 12 -6.68 -15.03 -16.36
CA ARG A 12 -5.76 -13.94 -16.72
C ARG A 12 -4.85 -14.36 -17.87
N ASP A 13 -4.19 -13.38 -18.49
CA ASP A 13 -3.14 -13.66 -19.49
C ASP A 13 -1.99 -14.49 -18.92
N ILE A 14 -1.60 -14.27 -17.66
CA ILE A 14 -0.57 -15.09 -17.00
C ILE A 14 -1.01 -16.55 -16.81
N ASP A 15 -2.29 -16.82 -16.61
CA ASP A 15 -2.79 -18.19 -16.48
C ASP A 15 -2.82 -18.88 -17.85
N ARG A 16 -3.24 -18.16 -18.91
CA ARG A 16 -3.14 -18.63 -20.31
C ARG A 16 -1.70 -18.93 -20.70
N ALA A 17 -0.76 -18.03 -20.37
CA ALA A 17 0.67 -18.21 -20.64
C ALA A 17 1.27 -19.38 -19.84
N GLY A 18 0.90 -19.54 -18.57
CA GLY A 18 1.32 -20.67 -17.74
C GLY A 18 0.82 -22.01 -18.29
N THR A 19 -0.43 -22.08 -18.76
CA THR A 19 -0.96 -23.27 -19.45
C THR A 19 -0.24 -23.52 -20.78
N ALA A 20 0.06 -22.48 -21.57
CA ALA A 20 0.84 -22.64 -22.80
C ALA A 20 2.23 -23.23 -22.52
N GLY A 21 2.97 -22.75 -21.50
CA GLY A 21 4.25 -23.32 -21.12
C GLY A 21 4.19 -24.81 -20.70
N LYS A 22 3.08 -25.25 -20.09
CA LYS A 22 2.84 -26.68 -19.80
C LYS A 22 2.60 -27.50 -21.07
N LEU A 23 1.89 -26.94 -22.04
CA LEU A 23 1.67 -27.57 -23.35
C LEU A 23 2.98 -27.65 -24.17
N ASP A 24 3.81 -26.61 -24.11
CA ASP A 24 5.14 -26.56 -24.73
C ASP A 24 6.05 -27.67 -24.16
N ALA A 25 6.08 -27.82 -22.83
CA ALA A 25 6.83 -28.87 -22.15
C ALA A 25 6.33 -30.28 -22.53
N ALA A 26 5.01 -30.51 -22.49
CA ALA A 26 4.41 -31.78 -22.86
C ALA A 26 4.65 -32.15 -24.34
N TYR A 27 4.73 -31.16 -25.24
CA TYR A 27 5.13 -31.39 -26.64
C TYR A 27 6.63 -31.74 -26.75
N ALA A 28 7.51 -31.03 -26.04
CA ALA A 28 8.95 -31.31 -26.03
C ALA A 28 9.29 -32.69 -25.43
N GLU A 29 8.52 -33.14 -24.44
CA GLU A 29 8.61 -34.49 -23.86
C GLU A 29 7.94 -35.58 -24.72
N GLY A 30 7.23 -35.21 -25.79
CA GLY A 30 6.56 -36.14 -26.70
C GLY A 30 5.24 -36.72 -26.16
N GLN A 31 4.65 -36.11 -25.11
CA GLN A 31 3.33 -36.48 -24.61
C GLN A 31 2.21 -36.00 -25.56
N LEU A 32 2.44 -34.90 -26.31
CA LEU A 32 1.50 -34.34 -27.28
C LEU A 32 1.99 -34.52 -28.72
N GLY A 33 1.07 -34.83 -29.64
CA GLY A 33 1.33 -34.77 -31.08
C GLY A 33 1.37 -33.33 -31.60
N ALA A 34 2.10 -33.08 -32.70
CA ALA A 34 2.27 -31.71 -33.21
C ALA A 34 0.94 -31.01 -33.57
N ALA A 35 -0.02 -31.69 -34.19
CA ALA A 35 -1.33 -31.10 -34.49
C ALA A 35 -2.12 -30.77 -33.21
N GLU A 36 -2.16 -31.72 -32.28
CA GLU A 36 -2.85 -31.60 -31.00
C GLU A 36 -2.28 -30.47 -30.13
N TYR A 37 -0.96 -30.31 -30.11
CA TYR A 37 -0.29 -29.18 -29.46
C TYR A 37 -0.77 -27.83 -30.04
N HIS A 38 -0.84 -27.67 -31.37
CA HIS A 38 -1.31 -26.42 -31.98
C HIS A 38 -2.78 -26.14 -31.65
N ASP A 39 -3.64 -27.17 -31.66
CA ASP A 39 -5.05 -27.05 -31.31
C ASP A 39 -5.24 -26.66 -29.83
N ARG A 40 -4.52 -27.30 -28.90
CA ARG A 40 -4.57 -26.98 -27.47
C ARG A 40 -4.00 -25.59 -27.16
N ILE A 41 -2.94 -25.15 -27.85
CA ILE A 41 -2.41 -23.77 -27.74
C ILE A 41 -3.43 -22.74 -28.25
N ALA A 42 -4.12 -23.02 -29.36
CA ALA A 42 -5.16 -22.13 -29.86
C ALA A 42 -6.34 -22.04 -28.88
N GLN A 43 -6.75 -23.17 -28.29
CA GLN A 43 -7.78 -23.22 -27.25
C GLN A 43 -7.35 -22.47 -25.97
N ALA A 44 -6.12 -22.66 -25.49
CA ALA A 44 -5.60 -21.98 -24.31
C ALA A 44 -5.59 -20.45 -24.46
N ARG A 45 -5.31 -19.93 -25.67
CA ARG A 45 -5.34 -18.48 -25.95
C ARG A 45 -6.72 -17.85 -25.89
N ILE A 46 -7.78 -18.61 -26.20
CA ILE A 46 -9.16 -18.13 -26.18
C ILE A 46 -9.95 -18.56 -24.93
N ALA A 47 -9.33 -19.35 -24.06
CA ALA A 47 -9.92 -19.82 -22.82
C ALA A 47 -10.23 -18.64 -21.88
N ARG A 48 -11.48 -18.59 -21.43
CA ARG A 48 -12.05 -17.54 -20.58
C ARG A 48 -12.00 -17.91 -19.11
N THR A 49 -11.92 -19.20 -18.77
CA THR A 49 -11.96 -19.68 -17.38
C THR A 49 -10.75 -20.53 -17.00
N LEU A 50 -10.43 -20.53 -15.70
CA LEU A 50 -9.46 -21.48 -15.13
C LEU A 50 -9.92 -22.94 -15.28
N GLY A 51 -11.23 -23.19 -15.39
CA GLY A 51 -11.80 -24.51 -15.69
C GLY A 51 -11.34 -25.01 -17.05
N GLU A 52 -11.62 -24.25 -18.11
CA GLU A 52 -11.19 -24.53 -19.48
C GLU A 52 -9.66 -24.73 -19.56
N LEU A 53 -8.87 -23.85 -18.95
CA LEU A 53 -7.42 -24.00 -18.91
C LEU A 53 -6.95 -25.26 -18.17
N SER A 54 -7.65 -25.69 -17.13
CA SER A 54 -7.31 -26.91 -16.39
C SER A 54 -7.64 -28.18 -17.17
N GLU A 55 -8.73 -28.18 -17.96
CA GLU A 55 -9.13 -29.30 -18.80
C GLU A 55 -8.11 -29.58 -19.92
N LEU A 56 -7.51 -28.54 -20.51
CA LEU A 56 -6.50 -28.65 -21.57
C LEU A 56 -5.19 -29.35 -21.14
N VAL A 57 -4.95 -29.50 -19.84
CA VAL A 57 -3.73 -30.10 -19.27
C VAL A 57 -4.02 -31.21 -18.25
N ALA A 58 -5.28 -31.65 -18.14
CA ALA A 58 -5.73 -32.61 -17.12
C ALA A 58 -5.22 -34.04 -17.34
N ASP A 59 -4.92 -34.40 -18.59
CA ASP A 59 -4.41 -35.70 -19.03
C ASP A 59 -2.88 -35.77 -19.14
N LEU A 60 -2.20 -34.64 -19.01
CA LEU A 60 -0.74 -34.51 -19.15
C LEU A 60 -0.02 -34.89 -17.86
N GLN A 61 1.05 -35.68 -18.00
CA GLN A 61 1.93 -36.04 -16.88
C GLN A 61 2.82 -34.84 -16.54
N GLN A 62 2.41 -34.06 -15.53
CA GLN A 62 3.23 -32.96 -15.02
C GLN A 62 4.30 -33.52 -14.07
N ALA A 63 5.55 -33.05 -14.23
CA ALA A 63 6.55 -33.18 -13.17
C ALA A 63 5.99 -32.56 -11.88
N ALA A 64 6.12 -33.28 -10.76
CA ALA A 64 5.26 -33.06 -9.60
C ALA A 64 5.63 -31.83 -8.76
N ASP A 65 5.20 -30.65 -9.20
CA ASP A 65 4.95 -29.52 -8.30
C ASP A 65 3.63 -29.73 -7.57
N GLY A 66 3.69 -29.67 -6.24
CA GLY A 66 2.55 -29.95 -5.37
C GLY A 66 1.40 -28.93 -5.56
N PRO A 67 0.14 -29.34 -5.36
CA PRO A 67 -0.99 -28.43 -5.53
C PRO A 67 -0.88 -27.24 -4.57
N PRO A 68 -1.11 -26.00 -5.05
CA PRO A 68 -1.11 -24.83 -4.18
C PRO A 68 -2.19 -24.98 -3.11
N ALA A 69 -1.86 -24.60 -1.87
CA ALA A 69 -2.81 -24.63 -0.78
C ALA A 69 -3.98 -23.68 -1.09
N VAL A 70 -5.19 -24.22 -1.24
CA VAL A 70 -6.42 -23.43 -1.37
C VAL A 70 -6.70 -22.76 -0.03
N VAL A 71 -6.14 -21.57 0.17
CA VAL A 71 -6.45 -20.73 1.33
C VAL A 71 -7.89 -20.21 1.14
N PRO A 72 -8.84 -20.59 2.01
CA PRO A 72 -10.21 -20.09 1.90
C PRO A 72 -10.21 -18.59 2.21
N ALA A 73 -10.65 -17.79 1.24
CA ALA A 73 -10.72 -16.34 1.43
C ALA A 73 -11.57 -15.99 2.67
N PRO A 74 -11.12 -15.05 3.53
CA PRO A 74 -11.89 -14.61 4.68
C PRO A 74 -13.23 -14.05 4.20
N ARG A 75 -14.32 -14.67 4.67
CA ARG A 75 -15.67 -14.22 4.32
C ARG A 75 -15.88 -12.85 4.95
N SER A 76 -16.40 -11.89 4.18
CA SER A 76 -16.87 -10.62 4.76
C SER A 76 -17.79 -10.91 5.94
N GLY A 77 -17.45 -10.39 7.12
CA GLY A 77 -18.22 -10.60 8.35
C GLY A 77 -19.57 -9.87 8.39
N TYR A 78 -19.93 -9.19 7.30
CA TYR A 78 -21.13 -8.38 7.17
C TYR A 78 -22.18 -9.07 6.29
N PRO A 79 -23.49 -8.94 6.59
CA PRO A 79 -24.55 -9.44 5.71
C PRO A 79 -24.50 -8.80 4.31
N PRO A 80 -24.89 -9.52 3.23
CA PRO A 80 -24.81 -8.99 1.86
C PRO A 80 -25.64 -7.71 1.65
N GLY A 81 -26.84 -7.62 2.25
CA GLY A 81 -27.67 -6.41 2.19
C GLY A 81 -27.14 -5.19 2.97
N THR A 82 -25.91 -5.24 3.49
CA THR A 82 -25.25 -4.06 4.09
C THR A 82 -24.92 -3.05 3.01
N ARG A 83 -25.25 -1.77 3.20
CA ARG A 83 -24.93 -0.70 2.25
C ARG A 83 -23.42 -0.55 2.06
N ALA A 84 -22.96 -0.54 0.81
CA ALA A 84 -21.56 -0.33 0.47
C ALA A 84 -21.10 1.11 0.77
N ARG A 85 -19.93 1.24 1.40
CA ARG A 85 -19.22 2.52 1.60
C ARG A 85 -18.52 2.94 0.31
N THR A 86 -18.06 4.19 0.25
CA THR A 86 -17.23 4.67 -0.86
C THR A 86 -15.89 3.94 -0.95
N ALA A 87 -15.35 3.45 0.18
CA ALA A 87 -14.16 2.59 0.17
C ALA A 87 -14.46 1.25 -0.53
N ASP A 88 -15.55 0.57 -0.16
CA ASP A 88 -15.92 -0.74 -0.73
C ASP A 88 -16.16 -0.62 -2.26
N ARG A 89 -16.86 0.43 -2.71
CA ARG A 89 -17.05 0.71 -4.15
C ARG A 89 -15.74 1.03 -4.87
N ARG A 90 -14.81 1.77 -4.25
CA ARG A 90 -13.50 2.04 -4.84
C ARG A 90 -12.70 0.75 -5.02
N SER A 91 -12.62 -0.09 -3.99
CA SER A 91 -11.88 -1.35 -4.05
C SER A 91 -12.49 -2.38 -5.00
N ALA A 92 -13.80 -2.30 -5.27
CA ALA A 92 -14.41 -3.05 -6.36
C ALA A 92 -13.96 -2.51 -7.74
N GLY A 93 -13.92 -1.18 -7.93
CA GLY A 93 -13.41 -0.55 -9.17
C GLY A 93 -11.95 -0.86 -9.45
N GLU A 94 -11.08 -0.71 -8.44
CA GLU A 94 -9.65 -1.08 -8.52
C GLU A 94 -9.45 -2.55 -8.95
N LEU A 95 -10.37 -3.44 -8.58
CA LEU A 95 -10.36 -4.83 -9.01
C LEU A 95 -10.86 -5.01 -10.45
N LEU A 96 -11.87 -4.24 -10.91
CA LEU A 96 -12.29 -4.22 -12.32
C LEU A 96 -11.16 -3.71 -13.24
N ASP A 97 -10.51 -2.61 -12.87
CA ASP A 97 -9.42 -2.01 -13.65
C ASP A 97 -8.18 -2.89 -13.69
N ARG A 98 -7.91 -3.64 -12.62
CA ARG A 98 -6.89 -4.70 -12.62
C ARG A 98 -7.30 -5.86 -13.52
N ALA A 99 -8.53 -6.35 -13.40
CA ALA A 99 -9.04 -7.47 -14.19
C ALA A 99 -9.05 -7.18 -15.70
N TYR A 100 -9.33 -5.94 -16.12
CA TYR A 100 -9.17 -5.48 -17.50
C TYR A 100 -7.70 -5.51 -17.96
N ARG A 101 -6.78 -4.91 -17.19
CA ARG A 101 -5.34 -4.91 -17.51
C ARG A 101 -4.71 -6.31 -17.55
N GLU A 102 -5.24 -7.26 -16.78
CA GLU A 102 -4.80 -8.66 -16.76
C GLU A 102 -5.52 -9.55 -17.80
N GLY A 103 -6.35 -8.96 -18.67
CA GLY A 103 -7.07 -9.67 -19.73
C GLY A 103 -8.18 -10.61 -19.24
N GLN A 104 -8.68 -10.44 -18.02
CA GLN A 104 -9.83 -11.21 -17.50
C GLN A 104 -11.17 -10.69 -18.06
N LEU A 105 -11.24 -9.38 -18.32
CA LEU A 105 -12.40 -8.69 -18.88
C LEU A 105 -12.04 -8.10 -20.25
N THR A 106 -12.96 -8.16 -21.21
CA THR A 106 -12.87 -7.35 -22.44
C THR A 106 -13.22 -5.88 -22.15
N GLU A 107 -12.97 -4.99 -23.11
CA GLU A 107 -13.36 -3.57 -23.04
C GLU A 107 -14.88 -3.39 -22.81
N ASP A 108 -15.71 -4.11 -23.59
CA ASP A 108 -17.17 -4.12 -23.42
C ASP A 108 -17.60 -4.63 -22.03
N GLU A 109 -16.94 -5.68 -21.52
CA GLU A 109 -17.24 -6.26 -20.21
C GLU A 109 -16.80 -5.34 -19.06
N HIS A 110 -15.66 -4.64 -19.19
CA HIS A 110 -15.18 -3.64 -18.24
C HIS A 110 -16.10 -2.42 -18.19
N HIS A 111 -16.56 -1.92 -19.35
CA HIS A 111 -17.53 -0.84 -19.42
C HIS A 111 -18.84 -1.22 -18.71
N ALA A 112 -19.41 -2.37 -19.06
CA ALA A 112 -20.65 -2.86 -18.44
C ALA A 112 -20.50 -3.10 -16.93
N ALA A 113 -19.36 -3.65 -16.47
CA ALA A 113 -19.09 -3.84 -15.06
C ALA A 113 -18.93 -2.50 -14.30
N THR A 114 -18.38 -1.47 -14.97
CA THR A 114 -18.23 -0.12 -14.41
C THR A 114 -19.58 0.58 -14.27
N GLU A 115 -20.50 0.42 -15.23
CA GLU A 115 -21.89 0.90 -15.10
C GLU A 115 -22.62 0.21 -13.93
N LEU A 116 -22.54 -1.13 -13.85
CA LEU A 116 -23.11 -1.90 -12.73
C LEU A 116 -22.52 -1.49 -11.37
N LEU A 117 -21.22 -1.17 -11.32
CA LEU A 117 -20.55 -0.68 -10.11
C LEU A 117 -21.06 0.70 -9.68
N ALA A 118 -21.44 1.57 -10.63
CA ALA A 118 -22.02 2.88 -10.33
C ALA A 118 -23.44 2.76 -9.74
N GLU A 119 -24.20 1.74 -10.16
CA GLU A 119 -25.55 1.44 -9.64
C GLU A 119 -25.54 0.65 -8.31
N ALA A 120 -24.46 -0.08 -8.00
CA ALA A 120 -24.34 -0.95 -6.83
C ALA A 120 -24.54 -0.21 -5.48
N VAL A 121 -25.47 -0.72 -4.67
CA VAL A 121 -25.86 -0.14 -3.37
C VAL A 121 -25.34 -0.94 -2.19
N THR A 122 -25.22 -2.27 -2.33
CA THR A 122 -24.92 -3.21 -1.24
C THR A 122 -23.58 -3.93 -1.41
N LEU A 123 -23.06 -4.47 -0.31
CA LEU A 123 -21.88 -5.35 -0.33
C LEU A 123 -22.16 -6.67 -1.09
N GLY A 124 -23.43 -7.09 -1.19
CA GLY A 124 -23.86 -8.19 -2.05
C GLY A 124 -23.66 -7.86 -3.53
N ASP A 125 -24.18 -6.70 -3.97
CA ASP A 125 -24.08 -6.24 -5.35
C ASP A 125 -22.61 -6.19 -5.82
N LEU A 126 -21.72 -5.63 -4.98
CA LEU A 126 -20.27 -5.59 -5.24
C LEU A 126 -19.63 -6.98 -5.27
N ALA A 127 -20.06 -7.89 -4.38
CA ALA A 127 -19.54 -9.25 -4.34
C ALA A 127 -19.99 -10.08 -5.55
N ASP A 128 -21.19 -9.83 -6.09
CA ASP A 128 -21.72 -10.50 -7.27
C ASP A 128 -21.02 -9.98 -8.56
N ILE A 129 -20.80 -8.67 -8.69
CA ILE A 129 -20.02 -8.05 -9.79
C ILE A 129 -18.58 -8.56 -9.84
N THR A 130 -17.99 -8.87 -8.67
CA THR A 130 -16.57 -9.29 -8.55
C THR A 130 -16.41 -10.78 -8.23
N ALA A 131 -17.45 -11.60 -8.44
CA ALA A 131 -17.49 -13.00 -8.00
C ALA A 131 -16.55 -13.93 -8.79
N ASP A 132 -16.42 -13.71 -10.10
CA ASP A 132 -15.66 -14.53 -11.05
C ASP A 132 -14.22 -14.01 -11.28
N LEU A 133 -13.91 -12.81 -10.80
CA LEU A 133 -12.60 -12.18 -10.98
C LEU A 133 -11.52 -12.78 -10.05
N GLN A 134 -10.30 -12.85 -10.58
CA GLN A 134 -9.09 -13.11 -9.80
C GLN A 134 -8.48 -11.82 -9.27
N GLY A 135 -7.78 -11.94 -8.14
CA GLY A 135 -7.00 -10.87 -7.53
C GLY A 135 -7.23 -10.73 -6.02
N PRO A 136 -6.36 -9.99 -5.33
CA PRO A 136 -6.57 -9.62 -3.93
C PRO A 136 -7.88 -8.85 -3.76
N ARG A 137 -8.71 -9.28 -2.81
CA ARG A 137 -9.95 -8.60 -2.42
C ARG A 137 -9.71 -7.88 -1.09
N HIS A 138 -9.89 -6.56 -1.06
CA HIS A 138 -9.82 -5.81 0.19
C HIS A 138 -10.92 -6.29 1.15
N THR A 139 -10.50 -6.82 2.30
CA THR A 139 -11.43 -7.18 3.36
C THR A 139 -12.02 -5.91 3.99
N PRO A 140 -13.36 -5.76 4.10
CA PRO A 140 -13.94 -4.58 4.71
C PRO A 140 -13.47 -4.47 6.17
N VAL A 141 -12.78 -3.37 6.50
CA VAL A 141 -12.27 -3.11 7.85
C VAL A 141 -13.42 -3.27 8.86
N ALA A 142 -13.24 -4.20 9.81
CA ALA A 142 -14.18 -4.42 10.90
C ALA A 142 -14.43 -3.09 11.62
N PRO A 143 -15.65 -2.80 12.09
CA PRO A 143 -15.89 -1.54 12.77
C PRO A 143 -15.03 -1.55 14.04
N ARG A 144 -14.29 -0.48 14.30
CA ARG A 144 -13.79 -0.25 15.66
C ARG A 144 -15.03 -0.33 16.57
N PRO A 145 -15.09 -1.25 17.56
CA PRO A 145 -16.23 -1.32 18.44
C PRO A 145 -16.41 0.06 19.05
N SER A 146 -17.66 0.56 19.10
CA SER A 146 -17.94 1.86 19.67
C SER A 146 -17.42 1.87 21.11
N GLY A 147 -16.31 2.58 21.33
CA GLY A 147 -15.66 2.61 22.63
C GLY A 147 -16.68 3.12 23.63
N SER A 148 -17.08 2.28 24.59
CA SER A 148 -17.97 2.61 25.69
C SER A 148 -17.24 3.46 26.74
N GLY A 149 -16.59 4.52 26.25
CA GLY A 149 -15.70 5.45 26.94
C GLY A 149 -16.45 6.55 27.67
N HIS A 150 -17.07 6.19 28.79
CA HIS A 150 -17.33 7.10 29.92
C HIS A 150 -18.20 8.35 29.69
N PRO A 151 -19.54 8.24 29.79
CA PRO A 151 -20.41 9.40 30.07
C PRO A 151 -20.15 10.03 31.46
N ARG A 152 -19.30 9.42 32.32
CA ARG A 152 -19.08 9.83 33.71
C ARG A 152 -18.32 11.16 33.88
N ARG A 153 -17.60 11.65 32.87
CA ARG A 153 -16.88 12.94 32.96
C ARG A 153 -17.78 14.15 32.71
N TYR A 154 -18.81 14.02 31.85
CA TYR A 154 -19.75 15.11 31.56
C TYR A 154 -20.63 15.49 32.76
N PHE A 155 -21.06 14.49 33.56
CA PHE A 155 -21.86 14.74 34.76
C PHE A 155 -21.06 15.29 35.95
N ALA A 156 -19.74 15.10 35.98
CA ALA A 156 -18.89 15.65 37.05
C ALA A 156 -18.80 17.19 36.99
N VAL A 157 -18.78 17.76 35.77
CA VAL A 157 -18.71 19.23 35.57
C VAL A 157 -20.03 19.90 35.97
N LEU A 158 -21.17 19.28 35.68
CA LEU A 158 -22.49 19.81 36.07
C LEU A 158 -22.75 19.77 37.59
N ALA A 159 -22.19 18.78 38.30
CA ALA A 159 -22.30 18.72 39.77
C ALA A 159 -21.51 19.85 40.47
N ALA A 160 -20.36 20.27 39.92
CA ALA A 160 -19.57 21.36 40.48
C ALA A 160 -20.27 22.73 40.34
N ALA A 161 -20.95 22.97 39.21
CA ALA A 161 -21.69 24.21 38.97
C ALA A 161 -22.87 24.41 39.94
N ALA A 162 -23.54 23.33 40.34
CA ALA A 162 -24.67 23.39 41.28
C ALA A 162 -24.27 23.81 42.71
N LEU A 163 -23.07 23.45 43.16
CA LEU A 163 -22.57 23.81 44.50
C LEU A 163 -22.13 25.29 44.60
N ALA A 164 -21.66 25.88 43.49
CA ALA A 164 -21.28 27.30 43.46
C ALA A 164 -22.50 28.24 43.64
N VAL A 165 -23.65 27.90 43.04
CA VAL A 165 -24.89 28.68 43.16
C VAL A 165 -25.47 28.60 44.58
N ALA A 166 -25.34 27.45 45.25
CA ALA A 166 -25.81 27.27 46.63
C ALA A 166 -25.03 28.10 47.65
N PHE A 167 -23.71 28.28 47.47
CA PHE A 167 -22.88 29.07 48.40
C PHE A 167 -23.07 30.59 48.20
N GLY A 168 -23.20 31.05 46.95
CA GLY A 168 -23.42 32.46 46.63
C GLY A 168 -24.76 33.03 47.13
N ALA A 169 -25.78 32.18 47.33
CA ALA A 169 -27.08 32.58 47.86
C ALA A 169 -27.11 32.73 49.39
N TYR A 170 -26.15 32.15 50.14
CA TYR A 170 -26.16 32.16 51.60
C TYR A 170 -25.54 33.44 52.21
N THR A 171 -24.62 34.10 51.50
CA THR A 171 -23.93 35.31 52.00
C THR A 171 -24.70 36.62 51.79
N LEU A 172 -25.87 36.60 51.12
CA LEU A 172 -26.68 37.79 50.83
C LEU A 172 -27.83 38.04 51.82
N ALA A 173 -27.85 37.34 52.96
CA ALA A 173 -28.92 37.43 53.97
C ALA A 173 -28.41 37.47 55.43
N GLY A 174 -27.27 38.13 55.67
CA GLY A 174 -26.61 38.24 56.99
C GLY A 174 -26.24 39.69 57.36
N ARG A 175 -27.18 40.39 57.98
CA ARG A 175 -27.18 41.82 58.39
C ARG A 175 -25.90 42.39 59.04
N ASP A 176 -25.61 43.64 58.64
CA ASP A 176 -25.28 44.82 59.45
C ASP A 176 -24.29 44.70 60.63
N THR A 177 -23.11 45.36 60.51
CA THR A 177 -22.74 46.58 61.29
C THR A 177 -21.27 46.99 61.09
N GLY A 178 -20.96 48.28 61.27
CA GLY A 178 -19.67 48.72 61.82
C GLY A 178 -18.61 49.28 60.85
N SER A 179 -18.36 50.58 60.96
CA SER A 179 -17.32 51.31 60.21
C SER A 179 -15.89 51.15 60.79
N ALA A 180 -14.91 51.10 59.88
CA ALA A 180 -13.66 51.89 59.87
C ALA A 180 -12.44 51.54 60.79
N VAL A 181 -11.31 52.12 60.33
CA VAL A 181 -10.04 52.47 61.01
C VAL A 181 -8.81 51.60 60.70
N SER A 182 -7.67 52.28 60.66
CA SER A 182 -6.37 51.94 60.08
C SER A 182 -5.31 51.52 61.12
N ALA A 183 -4.49 50.51 60.77
CA ALA A 183 -3.06 50.29 61.15
C ALA A 183 -2.67 50.16 62.66
N PRO A 184 -1.39 49.84 62.98
CA PRO A 184 -0.59 48.63 62.70
C PRO A 184 -0.03 48.07 64.04
N PRO A 185 1.24 47.58 64.20
CA PRO A 185 2.08 46.66 63.41
C PRO A 185 2.01 45.26 64.11
N PRO A 186 3.05 44.48 64.53
CA PRO A 186 4.49 44.37 64.23
C PRO A 186 4.85 43.10 63.39
N ALA A 187 6.10 42.63 63.46
CA ALA A 187 6.63 41.48 62.70
C ALA A 187 6.79 40.20 63.54
N ALA A 188 6.59 39.04 62.90
CA ALA A 188 7.10 37.74 63.32
C ALA A 188 7.71 37.05 62.08
N VAL A 189 8.86 36.40 62.23
CA VAL A 189 9.58 35.73 61.14
C VAL A 189 9.23 34.25 61.16
N GLU A 190 8.58 33.77 60.11
CA GLU A 190 8.21 32.36 59.89
C GLU A 190 8.95 31.82 58.64
N PRO A 191 9.21 30.50 58.55
CA PRO A 191 10.25 29.96 57.67
C PRO A 191 9.89 30.00 56.17
N VAL A 192 10.93 30.10 55.33
CA VAL A 192 10.82 30.01 53.87
C VAL A 192 10.27 28.63 53.48
N ALA A 193 9.05 28.60 52.98
CA ALA A 193 8.51 27.45 52.27
C ALA A 193 9.26 27.30 50.92
N GLU A 194 9.84 26.12 50.69
CA GLU A 194 10.54 25.80 49.46
C GLU A 194 9.56 25.80 48.28
N GLN A 195 9.79 26.68 47.30
CA GLN A 195 8.93 26.79 46.12
C GLN A 195 8.97 25.48 45.32
N PRO A 196 7.83 24.93 44.88
CA PRO A 196 7.83 23.76 44.01
C PRO A 196 8.59 24.08 42.72
N ARG A 197 9.75 23.45 42.54
CA ARG A 197 10.52 23.53 41.30
C ARG A 197 9.65 23.00 40.16
N PRO A 198 9.45 23.74 39.05
CA PRO A 198 8.74 23.18 37.91
C PRO A 198 9.45 21.92 37.44
N ALA A 199 8.68 20.87 37.15
CA ALA A 199 9.23 19.67 36.55
C ALA A 199 9.88 20.05 35.20
N PRO A 200 11.03 19.45 34.84
CA PRO A 200 11.63 19.72 33.54
C PRO A 200 10.62 19.33 32.45
N GLU A 201 10.26 20.28 31.61
CA GLU A 201 9.53 20.01 30.38
C GLU A 201 10.38 19.04 29.55
N GLY A 202 9.84 17.83 29.31
CA GLY A 202 10.47 16.90 28.39
C GLY A 202 10.57 17.55 27.01
N PRO A 203 11.67 17.37 26.27
CA PRO A 203 11.86 18.03 24.99
C PRO A 203 10.66 17.76 24.08
N GLU A 204 10.08 18.82 23.52
CA GLU A 204 9.02 18.69 22.53
C GLU A 204 9.52 17.78 21.39
N PRO A 205 8.71 16.80 20.94
CA PRO A 205 9.14 15.92 19.86
C PRO A 205 9.33 16.74 18.59
N LEU A 206 10.60 16.92 18.19
CA LEU A 206 10.98 17.55 16.93
C LEU A 206 10.54 16.66 15.77
N VAL A 207 9.30 16.87 15.30
CA VAL A 207 8.79 16.25 14.08
C VAL A 207 9.44 16.95 12.89
N PHE A 208 10.63 16.49 12.51
CA PHE A 208 11.15 16.75 11.18
C PHE A 208 10.20 16.10 10.18
N ALA A 209 9.69 16.86 9.22
CA ALA A 209 8.97 16.28 8.10
C ALA A 209 9.94 15.32 7.36
N PRO A 210 9.52 14.08 7.03
CA PRO A 210 10.36 13.18 6.26
C PRO A 210 10.81 13.89 4.98
N PRO A 211 12.12 13.88 4.64
CA PRO A 211 12.57 14.52 3.42
C PRO A 211 11.97 13.80 2.22
N ASN A 212 11.64 14.57 1.18
CA ASN A 212 11.03 14.05 -0.03
C ASN A 212 11.94 12.97 -0.65
N LEU A 213 11.46 11.72 -0.69
CA LEU A 213 12.28 10.57 -1.07
C LEU A 213 12.63 10.56 -2.56
N VAL A 214 11.81 11.18 -3.42
CA VAL A 214 12.13 11.44 -4.83
C VAL A 214 13.04 12.67 -5.02
N THR A 215 14.02 12.81 -4.12
CA THR A 215 15.13 13.78 -4.23
C THR A 215 16.45 13.12 -3.87
N GLY A 216 17.58 13.67 -4.32
CA GLY A 216 18.90 13.10 -3.97
C GLY A 216 19.18 13.06 -2.46
N ALA A 217 18.66 14.02 -1.69
CA ALA A 217 18.79 14.05 -0.24
C ALA A 217 17.92 12.99 0.45
N GLY A 218 16.66 12.85 0.03
CA GLY A 218 15.76 11.83 0.56
C GLY A 218 16.20 10.40 0.21
N LEU A 219 16.67 10.18 -1.03
CA LEU A 219 17.27 8.91 -1.45
C LEU A 219 18.53 8.56 -0.65
N ALA A 220 19.43 9.53 -0.45
CA ALA A 220 20.64 9.31 0.37
C ALA A 220 20.31 8.97 1.83
N GLN A 221 19.28 9.61 2.41
CA GLN A 221 18.79 9.27 3.75
C GLN A 221 18.17 7.87 3.79
N PHE A 222 17.29 7.54 2.84
CA PHE A 222 16.68 6.22 2.75
C PHE A 222 17.73 5.10 2.68
N ILE A 223 18.76 5.24 1.83
CA ILE A 223 19.86 4.26 1.71
C ILE A 223 20.65 4.13 3.02
N ALA A 224 20.85 5.24 3.74
CA ALA A 224 21.53 5.23 5.04
C ALA A 224 20.70 4.51 6.12
N GLU A 225 19.42 4.84 6.25
CA GLU A 225 18.50 4.20 7.19
C GLU A 225 18.27 2.72 6.87
N TYR A 226 18.20 2.36 5.58
CA TYR A 226 18.14 0.97 5.12
C TYR A 226 19.35 0.18 5.63
N ARG A 227 20.56 0.72 5.43
CA ARG A 227 21.80 0.10 5.87
C ARG A 227 21.87 -0.06 7.39
N GLU A 228 21.41 0.94 8.14
CA GLU A 228 21.32 0.87 9.60
C GLU A 228 20.30 -0.18 10.06
N ARG A 229 19.13 -0.26 9.40
CA ARG A 229 18.04 -1.17 9.77
C ARG A 229 18.36 -2.63 9.52
N PHE A 230 19.03 -2.94 8.40
CA PHE A 230 19.19 -4.30 7.89
C PHE A 230 20.64 -4.81 7.90
N GLY A 231 21.64 -3.94 7.98
CA GLY A 231 23.07 -4.30 7.98
C GLY A 231 23.68 -4.52 6.59
N ASP A 232 22.88 -4.40 5.53
CA ASP A 232 23.26 -4.50 4.12
C ASP A 232 22.51 -3.42 3.31
N THR A 233 22.73 -3.36 1.99
CA THR A 233 21.96 -2.51 1.07
C THR A 233 21.30 -3.30 -0.06
N VAL A 234 21.05 -4.59 0.14
CA VAL A 234 20.48 -5.50 -0.87
C VAL A 234 18.96 -5.58 -0.69
N ALA A 235 18.24 -5.20 -1.73
CA ALA A 235 16.79 -5.31 -1.88
C ALA A 235 16.45 -6.07 -3.17
N ASP A 236 15.22 -6.57 -3.28
CA ASP A 236 14.71 -7.18 -4.51
C ASP A 236 14.17 -6.07 -5.41
N GLU A 237 13.21 -5.31 -4.87
CA GLU A 237 12.64 -4.11 -5.48
C GLU A 237 12.35 -3.06 -4.38
N VAL A 238 12.43 -1.78 -4.75
CA VAL A 238 12.07 -0.65 -3.89
C VAL A 238 11.27 0.36 -4.69
N TRP A 239 10.12 0.80 -4.17
CA TRP A 239 9.34 1.93 -4.70
C TRP A 239 9.44 3.10 -3.73
N LEU A 240 9.80 4.29 -4.22
CA LEU A 240 9.84 5.53 -3.43
C LEU A 240 8.88 6.56 -4.01
N HIS A 241 7.87 6.92 -3.23
CA HIS A 241 7.00 8.09 -3.39
C HIS A 241 7.55 9.28 -2.59
N PRO A 242 7.07 10.51 -2.82
CA PRO A 242 7.54 11.68 -2.07
C PRO A 242 7.50 11.56 -0.54
N ASP A 243 6.46 10.92 0.02
CA ASP A 243 6.20 10.84 1.46
C ASP A 243 6.39 9.44 2.08
N HIS A 244 6.63 8.41 1.26
CA HIS A 244 6.78 7.03 1.69
C HIS A 244 7.52 6.16 0.67
N GLY A 245 7.93 4.98 1.11
CA GLY A 245 8.37 3.95 0.20
C GLY A 245 7.91 2.57 0.65
N ASP A 246 8.08 1.62 -0.26
CA ASP A 246 7.79 0.21 -0.07
C ASP A 246 9.03 -0.57 -0.52
N VAL A 247 9.42 -1.56 0.28
CA VAL A 247 10.64 -2.36 0.07
C VAL A 247 10.30 -3.83 0.07
N GLU A 248 10.68 -4.52 -0.99
CA GLU A 248 10.67 -5.96 -1.07
C GLU A 248 12.10 -6.52 -0.95
N ARG A 249 12.31 -7.50 -0.07
CA ARG A 249 13.62 -8.13 0.12
C ARG A 249 13.55 -9.59 0.59
N ALA A 250 14.65 -10.33 0.36
CA ALA A 250 14.89 -11.62 1.00
C ALA A 250 14.85 -11.50 2.54
N VAL A 251 14.22 -12.46 3.20
CA VAL A 251 14.40 -12.65 4.65
C VAL A 251 15.82 -13.15 4.91
N PRO A 252 16.60 -12.51 5.82
CA PRO A 252 17.95 -12.95 6.13
C PRO A 252 18.03 -14.44 6.51
N GLY A 253 18.88 -15.19 5.82
CA GLY A 253 19.02 -16.65 5.99
C GLY A 253 17.92 -17.51 5.37
N GLN A 254 16.91 -16.91 4.73
CA GLN A 254 15.80 -17.60 4.04
C GLN A 254 15.55 -16.96 2.65
N PRO A 255 16.43 -17.20 1.66
CA PRO A 255 16.36 -16.54 0.35
C PRO A 255 15.11 -16.89 -0.48
N ASN A 256 14.39 -17.96 -0.10
CA ASN A 256 13.10 -18.33 -0.69
C ASN A 256 11.89 -17.66 0.00
N ARG A 257 12.13 -16.73 0.94
CA ARG A 257 11.11 -15.95 1.62
C ARG A 257 11.26 -14.47 1.30
N LEU A 258 10.15 -13.88 0.91
CA LEU A 258 10.00 -12.46 0.69
C LEU A 258 9.41 -11.82 1.94
N VAL A 259 9.86 -10.62 2.26
CA VAL A 259 9.26 -9.75 3.26
C VAL A 259 9.15 -8.34 2.69
N SER A 260 7.96 -7.75 2.85
CA SER A 260 7.64 -6.39 2.41
C SER A 260 7.66 -5.44 3.61
N TYR A 261 8.23 -4.25 3.44
CA TYR A 261 8.28 -3.21 4.45
C TYR A 261 7.74 -1.88 3.93
N ASP A 262 6.81 -1.26 4.69
CA ASP A 262 6.52 0.16 4.53
C ASP A 262 7.66 1.00 5.15
N TYR A 263 7.97 2.11 4.50
CA TYR A 263 8.96 3.08 4.94
C TYR A 263 8.35 4.48 5.02
N ARG A 264 8.33 5.05 6.25
CA ARG A 264 7.90 6.43 6.52
C ARG A 264 8.82 7.10 7.56
N GLY A 265 10.13 7.07 7.29
CA GLY A 265 11.18 7.45 8.27
C GLY A 265 11.45 6.33 9.29
N GLY A 266 11.38 5.09 8.82
CA GLY A 266 11.46 3.87 9.61
C GLY A 266 10.73 2.73 8.91
N PHE A 267 11.24 1.51 9.05
CA PHE A 267 10.77 0.31 8.34
C PHE A 267 9.85 -0.55 9.22
N ASN A 268 8.56 -0.63 8.86
CA ASN A 268 7.60 -1.54 9.47
C ASN A 268 7.25 -2.64 8.47
N GLN A 269 7.04 -3.87 8.93
CA GLN A 269 6.64 -4.96 8.04
C GLN A 269 5.17 -4.77 7.64
N SER A 270 4.89 -4.63 6.34
CA SER A 270 3.54 -4.35 5.83
C SER A 270 2.68 -5.62 5.74
N ASP A 271 3.30 -6.75 5.38
CA ASP A 271 2.63 -7.98 4.98
C ASP A 271 3.22 -9.24 5.63
N ASP A 272 2.47 -10.34 5.62
CA ASP A 272 2.97 -11.66 6.04
C ASP A 272 4.07 -12.17 5.08
N LEU A 273 5.01 -12.97 5.60
CA LEU A 273 6.10 -13.54 4.78
C LEU A 273 5.54 -14.44 3.67
N THR A 274 5.90 -14.15 2.41
CA THR A 274 5.50 -14.96 1.26
C THR A 274 6.66 -15.80 0.72
N THR A 275 6.44 -16.52 -0.39
CA THR A 275 7.48 -17.34 -1.04
C THR A 275 7.96 -16.64 -2.30
N ARG A 276 9.27 -16.62 -2.53
CA ARG A 276 9.90 -16.13 -3.77
C ARG A 276 10.84 -17.18 -4.38
N PRO A 277 11.11 -17.10 -5.70
CA PRO A 277 12.26 -17.76 -6.30
C PRO A 277 13.57 -17.32 -5.63
N VAL A 278 14.51 -18.26 -5.48
CA VAL A 278 15.82 -18.02 -4.84
C VAL A 278 16.81 -17.28 -5.75
N ASP A 279 16.51 -17.27 -7.04
CA ASP A 279 17.19 -16.63 -8.15
C ASP A 279 16.55 -15.31 -8.58
N THR A 280 15.47 -14.86 -7.91
CA THR A 280 14.91 -13.52 -8.08
C THR A 280 16.03 -12.48 -7.97
N PRO A 281 16.24 -11.64 -9.01
CA PRO A 281 17.30 -10.64 -9.03
C PRO A 281 17.23 -9.68 -7.83
N THR A 282 18.37 -9.10 -7.47
CA THR A 282 18.47 -8.14 -6.35
C THR A 282 19.35 -6.96 -6.73
N VAL A 283 19.00 -5.78 -6.24
CA VAL A 283 19.75 -4.53 -6.41
C VAL A 283 20.50 -4.19 -5.12
N ASP A 284 21.78 -3.84 -5.25
CA ASP A 284 22.54 -3.22 -4.16
C ASP A 284 22.37 -1.70 -4.22
N LEU A 285 21.48 -1.17 -3.38
CA LEU A 285 21.19 0.25 -3.23
C LEU A 285 22.43 1.07 -2.86
N GLY A 286 23.47 0.43 -2.30
CA GLY A 286 24.75 1.05 -1.99
C GLY A 286 25.58 1.45 -3.21
N THR A 287 25.23 0.96 -4.41
CA THR A 287 25.87 1.30 -5.68
C THR A 287 25.31 2.57 -6.34
N LEU A 288 24.18 3.08 -5.84
CA LEU A 288 23.48 4.23 -6.39
C LEU A 288 24.17 5.55 -6.01
N ASP A 289 24.54 6.37 -6.99
CA ASP A 289 24.92 7.76 -6.76
C ASP A 289 23.66 8.61 -6.57
N ALA A 290 23.18 8.68 -5.33
CA ALA A 290 22.02 9.48 -4.95
C ALA A 290 22.18 10.98 -5.31
N GLY A 291 23.40 11.51 -5.41
CA GLY A 291 23.67 12.88 -5.82
C GLY A 291 23.59 13.09 -7.34
N ALA A 292 23.94 12.07 -8.14
CA ALA A 292 23.73 12.09 -9.58
C ALA A 292 22.27 11.83 -9.94
N ILE A 293 21.65 10.80 -9.37
CA ILE A 293 20.21 10.51 -9.52
C ILE A 293 19.38 11.73 -9.09
N GLY A 294 19.69 12.37 -7.96
CA GLY A 294 19.02 13.58 -7.49
C GLY A 294 19.04 14.78 -8.46
N ARG A 295 20.09 14.89 -9.29
CA ARG A 295 20.14 15.89 -10.38
C ARG A 295 19.19 15.50 -11.51
N VAL A 296 19.19 14.24 -11.93
CA VAL A 296 18.23 13.73 -12.93
C VAL A 296 16.79 13.92 -12.46
N LEU A 297 16.47 13.64 -11.20
CA LEU A 297 15.13 13.85 -10.62
C LEU A 297 14.68 15.31 -10.67
N THR A 298 15.63 16.25 -10.56
CA THR A 298 15.36 17.71 -10.65
C THR A 298 15.04 18.11 -12.09
N ASP A 299 15.77 17.57 -13.07
CA ASP A 299 15.59 17.86 -14.49
C ASP A 299 14.52 16.97 -15.17
N ALA A 300 14.03 15.94 -14.47
CA ALA A 300 13.16 14.90 -15.01
C ALA A 300 11.90 15.42 -15.72
N PRO A 301 11.16 16.43 -15.22
CA PRO A 301 10.00 16.96 -15.94
C PRO A 301 10.34 17.60 -17.28
N ALA A 302 11.47 18.30 -17.36
CA ALA A 302 11.95 18.89 -18.61
C ALA A 302 12.42 17.82 -19.60
N ILE A 303 13.13 16.78 -19.12
CA ILE A 303 13.59 15.66 -19.94
C ILE A 303 12.39 14.84 -20.47
N ALA A 304 11.41 14.57 -19.61
CA ALA A 304 10.16 13.86 -19.95
C ALA A 304 9.17 14.73 -20.76
N ARG A 305 9.45 16.03 -20.95
CA ARG A 305 8.59 16.99 -21.66
C ARG A 305 7.17 17.11 -21.08
N VAL A 306 7.03 16.97 -19.77
CA VAL A 306 5.74 17.14 -19.06
C VAL A 306 5.64 18.58 -18.54
N PRO A 307 4.78 19.45 -19.12
CA PRO A 307 4.56 20.81 -18.61
C PRO A 307 4.08 20.78 -17.16
N ASP A 308 4.64 21.64 -16.31
CA ASP A 308 4.34 21.69 -14.87
C ASP A 308 4.39 20.30 -14.16
N GLY A 309 5.16 19.36 -14.72
CA GLY A 309 5.29 18.00 -14.23
C GLY A 309 6.09 17.90 -12.94
N VAL A 310 5.75 16.90 -12.12
CA VAL A 310 6.47 16.52 -10.91
C VAL A 310 6.82 15.04 -10.94
N VAL A 311 7.91 14.64 -10.30
CA VAL A 311 8.21 13.22 -10.07
C VAL A 311 7.18 12.67 -9.08
N THR A 312 6.39 11.69 -9.49
CA THR A 312 5.33 11.09 -8.65
C THR A 312 5.83 9.91 -7.85
N HIS A 313 6.78 9.15 -8.41
CA HIS A 313 7.47 8.05 -7.78
C HIS A 313 8.70 7.64 -8.60
N MET A 314 9.54 6.82 -8.00
CA MET A 314 10.58 6.07 -8.69
C MET A 314 10.69 4.65 -8.12
N SER A 315 11.09 3.67 -8.94
CA SER A 315 11.42 2.32 -8.49
C SER A 315 12.88 1.94 -8.76
N PHE A 316 13.41 1.03 -7.97
CA PHE A 316 14.77 0.47 -8.08
C PHE A 316 14.68 -1.04 -8.19
N GLU A 317 15.07 -1.57 -9.33
CA GLU A 317 14.94 -2.99 -9.68
C GLU A 317 16.08 -3.41 -10.64
N ILE A 318 16.25 -4.72 -10.82
CA ILE A 318 16.99 -5.24 -11.97
C ILE A 318 16.02 -5.34 -13.15
N GLN A 319 16.32 -4.63 -14.22
CA GLN A 319 15.47 -4.58 -15.41
C GLN A 319 15.43 -5.95 -16.10
N THR A 320 14.24 -6.37 -16.52
CA THR A 320 13.96 -7.69 -17.13
C THR A 320 13.58 -7.60 -18.62
N PHE A 321 13.70 -6.42 -19.24
CA PHE A 321 13.37 -6.20 -20.65
C PHE A 321 14.57 -5.80 -21.51
N PRO A 322 14.70 -6.35 -22.74
CA PRO A 322 15.73 -5.91 -23.69
C PRO A 322 15.61 -4.42 -24.06
N PRO A 323 16.72 -3.68 -24.26
CA PRO A 323 18.12 -4.14 -24.21
C PRO A 323 18.78 -4.05 -22.81
N TYR A 324 18.01 -3.79 -21.75
CA TYR A 324 18.54 -3.53 -20.40
C TYR A 324 18.39 -4.73 -19.46
N ASP A 325 18.13 -5.93 -19.98
CA ASP A 325 18.01 -7.15 -19.20
C ASP A 325 19.25 -7.39 -18.32
N GLY A 326 19.04 -7.58 -17.02
CA GLY A 326 20.09 -7.72 -16.00
C GLY A 326 20.74 -6.42 -15.53
N VAL A 327 20.30 -5.24 -16.00
CA VAL A 327 20.85 -3.94 -15.61
C VAL A 327 20.12 -3.40 -14.37
N PRO A 328 20.82 -3.07 -13.25
CA PRO A 328 20.22 -2.32 -12.16
C PRO A 328 19.90 -0.89 -12.63
N ALA A 329 18.66 -0.45 -12.48
CA ALA A 329 18.25 0.88 -12.91
C ALA A 329 17.16 1.47 -12.01
N VAL A 330 17.01 2.80 -12.13
CA VAL A 330 15.96 3.59 -11.49
C VAL A 330 14.93 3.96 -12.55
N SER A 331 13.70 3.47 -12.40
CA SER A 331 12.57 3.91 -13.21
C SER A 331 11.94 5.14 -12.56
N VAL A 332 11.98 6.30 -13.22
CA VAL A 332 11.50 7.59 -12.70
C VAL A 332 10.23 8.00 -13.45
N TYR A 333 9.15 8.25 -12.73
CA TYR A 333 7.84 8.60 -13.31
C TYR A 333 7.48 10.05 -13.05
N VAL A 334 7.07 10.75 -14.11
CA VAL A 334 6.65 12.15 -14.06
C VAL A 334 5.22 12.26 -14.55
N SER A 335 4.39 13.02 -13.85
CA SER A 335 3.09 13.48 -14.37
C SER A 335 2.74 14.88 -13.89
N ASN A 336 1.70 15.47 -14.49
CA ASN A 336 1.09 16.71 -14.02
C ASN A 336 -0.40 16.51 -13.65
N SER A 337 -1.11 17.62 -13.43
CA SER A 337 -2.54 17.64 -13.08
C SER A 337 -3.51 17.42 -14.25
N PHE A 338 -2.99 17.23 -15.46
CA PHE A 338 -3.75 17.01 -16.70
C PHE A 338 -3.59 15.56 -17.22
N ASP A 339 -3.06 14.66 -16.38
CA ASP A 339 -2.70 13.26 -16.68
C ASP A 339 -1.65 13.11 -17.80
N GLU A 340 -1.01 14.21 -18.22
CA GLU A 340 0.15 14.19 -19.10
C GLU A 340 1.32 13.56 -18.33
N SER A 341 1.96 12.56 -18.92
CA SER A 341 2.96 11.76 -18.24
C SER A 341 4.11 11.31 -19.14
N GLY A 342 5.25 11.08 -18.51
CA GLY A 342 6.44 10.51 -19.13
C GLY A 342 7.27 9.78 -18.08
N TRP A 343 8.22 8.97 -18.52
CA TRP A 343 9.11 8.25 -17.61
C TRP A 343 10.54 8.14 -18.16
N LEU A 344 11.49 7.97 -17.26
CA LEU A 344 12.91 7.83 -17.56
C LEU A 344 13.43 6.53 -16.95
N LEU A 345 14.32 5.85 -17.65
CA LEU A 345 15.18 4.81 -17.09
C LEU A 345 16.55 5.45 -16.83
N VAL A 346 17.04 5.36 -15.60
CA VAL A 346 18.29 6.00 -15.16
C VAL A 346 19.23 4.94 -14.58
N GLY A 347 20.49 4.93 -15.00
CA GLY A 347 21.51 4.03 -14.46
C GLY A 347 21.97 4.42 -13.05
N PRO A 348 22.70 3.55 -12.34
CA PRO A 348 23.13 3.80 -10.95
C PRO A 348 23.99 5.04 -10.78
N ALA A 349 24.67 5.50 -11.84
CA ALA A 349 25.51 6.69 -11.85
C ALA A 349 24.76 7.98 -12.25
N GLY A 350 23.42 7.94 -12.37
CA GLY A 350 22.61 9.07 -12.83
C GLY A 350 22.67 9.32 -14.34
N ASP A 351 23.08 8.34 -15.13
CA ASP A 351 23.04 8.37 -16.59
C ASP A 351 21.64 8.02 -17.12
N VAL A 352 21.07 8.86 -17.99
CA VAL A 352 19.73 8.61 -18.54
C VAL A 352 19.84 7.57 -19.68
N LEU A 353 19.42 6.34 -19.38
CA LEU A 353 19.44 5.19 -20.28
C LEU A 353 18.33 5.24 -21.32
N ARG A 354 17.12 5.63 -20.91
CA ARG A 354 15.92 5.70 -21.77
C ARG A 354 15.02 6.85 -21.31
N VAL A 355 14.31 7.46 -22.26
CA VAL A 355 13.23 8.41 -21.99
C VAL A 355 12.03 7.99 -22.82
N ARG A 356 10.84 7.93 -22.19
CA ARG A 356 9.55 7.99 -22.88
C ARG A 356 8.95 9.35 -22.53
N PRO A 357 9.11 10.36 -23.40
CA PRO A 357 8.55 11.67 -23.14
C PRO A 357 7.03 11.64 -23.29
N PHE A 358 6.36 12.66 -22.78
CA PHE A 358 5.01 12.99 -23.18
C PHE A 358 4.99 13.39 -24.67
N GLU A 359 4.11 12.77 -25.43
CA GLU A 359 3.80 13.06 -26.83
C GLU A 359 2.36 13.58 -26.87
N GLY A 360 2.21 14.91 -26.87
CA GLY A 360 0.91 15.60 -26.79
C GLY A 360 0.18 15.80 -28.12
#